data_AF-A0A257K6K2-F1
#
_entry.id   AF-A0A257K6K2-F1
#
_cell.length_a   1.000
_cell.length_b   1.000
_cell.length_c   1.000
_cell.angle_alpha   90.00
_cell.angle_beta   90.00
_cell.angle_gamma   90.00
#
_symmetry.space_group_name_H-M   'P 1'
#
loop_
_entity.id
_entity.type
_entity.pdbx_description
1 polymer ?
#
loop_
_entity_poly.entity_id
_entity_poly.type
_entity_poly.pdbx_seq_one_letter_code
_entity_poly.pdbx_strand_id
1 'polypeptide(L)' 'GATGSILIGTLLDELERRDLKRGLVTMCAAGGMAPAIIIERL' A
#
# COMPACT_ATOMS: atom_id res chain seq x y z
N GLY A 1 11.27 -2.66 -7.79
CA GLY A 1 10.51 -1.54 -8.38
C GLY A 1 10.18 -0.54 -7.28
N ALA A 2 10.55 0.72 -7.46
CA ALA A 2 10.37 1.76 -6.43
C ALA A 2 8.89 2.13 -6.18
N THR A 3 8.04 1.97 -7.20
CA THR A 3 6.60 2.29 -7.13
C THR A 3 5.90 1.59 -5.98
N GLY A 4 6.26 0.34 -5.66
CA GLY A 4 5.62 -0.38 -4.56
C GLY A 4 5.87 0.27 -3.20
N SER A 5 7.11 0.66 -2.92
CA SER A 5 7.46 1.39 -1.69
C SER A 5 6.82 2.77 -1.64
N ILE A 6 6.76 3.48 -2.77
CA ILE A 6 6.08 4.78 -2.86
C ILE A 6 4.59 4.63 -2.51
N LEU A 7 3.90 3.66 -3.11
CA LEU A 7 2.46 3.43 -2.85
C LEU A 7 2.20 3.02 -1.40
N ILE A 8 3.08 2.22 -0.79
CA ILE A 8 2.99 1.87 0.64
C ILE A 8 3.13 3.11 1.52
N GLY A 9 4.14 3.96 1.27
CA GLY A 9 4.33 5.21 2.01
C GLY A 9 3.13 6.15 1.86
N THR A 10 2.64 6.34 0.62
CA THR A 10 1.44 7.14 0.36
C THR A 10 0.20 6.61 1.11
N LEU A 11 0.02 5.29 1.16
CA LEU A 11 -1.09 4.69 1.89
C LEU A 11 -0.95 4.92 3.40
N LEU A 12 0.25 4.76 3.97
CA LEU A 12 0.51 5.04 5.38
C LEU A 12 0.21 6.50 5.76
N ASP A 13 0.74 7.44 4.99
CA ASP A 13 0.49 8.88 5.18
C ASP A 13 -1.02 9.18 5.13
N GLU A 14 -1.75 8.53 4.23
CA GLU A 14 -3.18 8.72 4.08
C GLU A 14 -4.00 8.09 5.22
N LEU A 15 -3.55 6.94 5.75
CA LEU A 15 -4.17 6.34 6.94
C LEU A 15 -3.97 7.22 8.18
N GLU A 16 -2.80 7.85 8.34
CA GLU A 16 -2.54 8.82 9.41
C GLU A 16 -3.42 10.06 9.24
N ARG A 17 -3.42 10.65 8.04
CA ARG A 17 -4.18 11.88 7.75
C ARG A 17 -5.69 11.72 7.97
N ARG A 18 -6.24 10.52 7.73
CA ARG A 18 -7.67 10.22 7.86
C ARG A 18 -8.06 9.57 9.19
N ASP A 19 -7.10 9.35 10.08
CA ASP A 19 -7.28 8.55 11.30
C ASP A 19 -7.94 7.18 11.02
N LEU A 20 -7.44 6.47 10.00
CA LEU A 20 -7.90 5.13 9.64
C LEU A 20 -6.92 4.07 10.11
N LYS A 21 -7.44 2.88 10.44
CA LYS A 21 -6.64 1.78 10.99
C LYS A 21 -6.08 0.81 9.95
N ARG A 22 -6.80 0.57 8.84
CA ARG A 22 -6.45 -0.48 7.87
C ARG A 22 -6.46 0.04 6.44
N GLY A 23 -5.47 -0.38 5.65
CA GLY A 23 -5.38 -0.10 4.23
C GLY A 23 -4.97 -1.34 3.43
N LEU A 24 -5.29 -1.33 2.13
CA LEU A 24 -4.88 -2.34 1.17
C LEU A 24 -4.24 -1.64 -0.03
N VAL A 25 -3.07 -2.12 -0.44
CA VAL A 25 -2.44 -1.72 -1.69
C VAL A 25 -2.21 -2.95 -2.56
N THR A 26 -2.46 -2.81 -3.87
CA THR A 26 -2.18 -3.83 -4.88
C THR A 26 -1.56 -3.18 -6.11
N MET A 27 -0.77 -3.94 -6.86
CA MET A 27 -0.16 -3.49 -8.11
C MET A 27 0.06 -4.66 -9.06
N CYS A 28 -0.01 -4.40 -10.36
CA CYS A 28 0.42 -5.37 -11.36
C CYS A 28 1.96 -5.39 -11.45
N ALA A 29 2.50 -6.55 -11.81
CA ALA A 29 3.91 -6.75 -12.09
C ALA A 29 4.09 -7.65 -13.33
N ALA A 30 5.26 -7.57 -13.97
CA ALA A 30 5.60 -8.42 -15.11
C ALA A 30 5.44 -9.91 -14.77
N GLY A 31 5.15 -10.75 -15.77
CA GLY A 31 4.93 -12.19 -15.58
C GLY A 31 3.54 -12.56 -15.06
N GLY A 32 2.56 -11.67 -15.17
CA GLY A 32 1.17 -11.94 -14.77
C GLY A 32 0.96 -11.98 -13.25
N MET A 33 1.81 -11.29 -12.49
CA MET A 33 1.76 -11.25 -11.03
C MET A 33 1.02 -10.01 -10.53
N ALA A 34 0.34 -10.13 -9.39
CA ALA A 34 -0.32 -9.02 -8.71
C ALA A 34 -0.22 -9.17 -7.18
N PRO A 35 0.81 -8.62 -6.53
CA PRO A 35 0.92 -8.62 -5.08
C PRO A 35 -0.16 -7.74 -4.42
N ALA A 36 -0.70 -8.20 -3.30
CA ALA A 36 -1.63 -7.45 -2.46
C ALA A 36 -1.10 -7.40 -1.02
N ILE A 37 -1.08 -6.22 -0.41
CA ILE A 37 -0.51 -5.98 0.92
C ILE A 37 -1.55 -5.27 1.79
N ILE A 38 -1.85 -5.86 2.95
CA ILE A 38 -2.69 -5.24 3.98
C ILE A 38 -1.78 -4.59 5.01
N ILE A 39 -2.09 -3.35 5.38
CA ILE A 39 -1.37 -2.56 6.38
C ILE A 39 -2.33 -2.25 7.53
N GLU A 40 -1.88 -2.47 8.77
CA GLU A 40 -2.56 -2.02 9.99
C GLU A 40 -1.68 -0.94 10.66
N ARG A 41 -2.23 0.27 10.83
CA ARG A 41 -1.59 1.38 11.52
C ARG A 41 -1.83 1.25 13.03
N LEU A 42 -0.76 1.41 13.82
CA LEU A 42 -0.77 1.38 15.29
C LEU A 42 -0.99 2.77 15.89
#